data_AF-A0A3M6K5H3-F1
#
_entry.id   AF-A0A3M6K5H3-F1
#
_cell.length_a   1.000
_cell.length_b   1.000
_cell.length_c   1.000
_cell.angle_alpha   90.00
_cell.angle_beta   90.00
_cell.angle_gamma   90.00
#
_symmetry.space_group_name_H-M   'P 1'
#
loop_
_entity.id
_entity.type
_entity.pdbx_description
1 polymer ?
#
loop_
_entity_poly.entity_id
_entity_poly.type
_entity_poly.pdbx_seq_one_letter_code
_entity_poly.pdbx_strand_id
1 'polypeptide(L)' 'GIVVGATFPKIIQYCSKKAGRKLSIFSPGVGTQGGNASEVISSGTNYLIVGRTILNAKKPDDVAKELQLDSLGK' A
#
# COMPACT_ATOMS: atom_id res chain seq x y z
N GLY A 1 14.78 -0.46 -5.14
CA GLY A 1 13.48 0.09 -4.70
C GLY A 1 13.55 0.45 -3.23
N ILE A 2 12.56 1.15 -2.71
CA ILE A 2 12.46 1.58 -1.31
C ILE A 2 11.30 0.83 -0.66
N VAL A 3 11.50 0.31 0.56
CA VAL A 3 10.42 -0.28 1.36
C VAL A 3 10.07 0.67 2.49
N VAL A 4 8.80 1.06 2.60
CA VAL A 4 8.32 1.99 3.64
C VAL A 4 6.97 1.51 4.16
N GLY A 5 6.81 1.40 5.48
CA GLY A 5 5.56 0.94 6.09
C GLY A 5 4.35 1.78 5.68
N ALA A 6 3.27 1.09 5.28
CA ALA A 6 1.97 1.66 4.90
C ALA A 6 1.32 2.49 6.02
N THR A 7 1.72 2.29 7.27
CA THR A 7 1.24 3.04 8.45
C THR A 7 1.88 4.41 8.60
N PHE A 8 2.85 4.77 7.74
CA PHE A 8 3.56 6.06 7.80
C PHE A 8 3.47 6.87 6.49
N PRO A 9 2.28 7.35 6.08
CA PRO A 9 2.05 8.13 4.85
C PRO A 9 3.03 9.29 4.63
N LYS A 10 3.39 10.03 5.70
CA LYS A 10 4.34 11.15 5.62
C LYS A 10 5.74 10.71 5.19
N ILE A 11 6.19 9.53 5.63
CA ILE A 11 7.49 8.98 5.25
C ILE A 11 7.45 8.51 3.80
N ILE A 12 6.35 7.88 3.38
CA ILE A 12 6.14 7.50 1.98
C ILE A 12 6.23 8.72 1.07
N GLN A 13 5.56 9.82 1.44
CA GLN A 13 5.58 11.05 0.67
C GLN A 13 6.98 11.69 0.61
N TYR A 14 7.73 11.65 1.71
CA TYR A 14 9.13 12.08 1.73
C TYR A 14 9.98 11.23 0.78
N CYS A 15 9.88 9.91 0.87
CA CYS A 15 10.62 8.98 0.01
C CYS A 15 10.24 9.14 -1.46
N SER A 16 8.95 9.29 -1.78
CA SER A 16 8.44 9.51 -3.14
C SER A 16 9.02 10.78 -3.75
N LYS A 17 9.01 11.89 -2.99
CA LYS A 17 9.63 13.16 -3.43
C LYS A 17 11.13 13.03 -3.69
N LYS A 18 11.87 12.25 -2.88
CA LYS A 18 13.32 12.06 -3.03
C LYS A 18 13.69 11.06 -4.13
N ALA A 19 12.91 10.00 -4.28
CA ALA A 19 13.11 8.96 -5.28
C ALA A 19 12.73 9.41 -6.69
N GLY A 20 11.74 10.29 -6.81
CA GLY A 20 11.13 10.66 -8.08
C GLY A 20 10.60 9.41 -8.81
N ARG A 21 10.87 9.32 -10.12
CA ARG A 21 10.47 8.16 -10.94
C ARG A 21 11.57 7.08 -11.07
N LYS A 22 12.68 7.23 -10.34
CA LYS A 22 13.86 6.36 -10.51
C LYS A 22 13.79 5.08 -9.69
N LEU A 23 13.09 5.09 -8.55
CA LEU A 23 12.99 3.96 -7.63
C LEU A 23 11.54 3.69 -7.28
N SER A 24 11.12 2.43 -7.42
CA SER A 24 9.79 1.99 -6.96
C SER A 24 9.72 1.95 -5.44
N ILE A 25 8.56 2.32 -4.89
CA ILE A 25 8.22 2.29 -3.47
C ILE A 25 7.23 1.15 -3.21
N PHE A 26 7.57 0.31 -2.23
CA PHE A 26 6.78 -0.84 -1.78
C PHE A 26 6.35 -0.62 -0.34
N SER A 27 5.06 -0.81 -0.05
CA SER A 27 4.52 -0.53 1.29
C SER A 27 3.82 -1.72 1.93
N PRO A 28 4.50 -2.42 2.86
CA PRO A 28 3.86 -3.42 3.70
C PRO A 28 3.06 -2.77 4.83
N GLY A 29 2.00 -3.46 5.27
CA GLY A 29 1.22 -3.04 6.44
C GLY A 29 -0.18 -2.52 6.14
N VAL A 30 -0.69 -2.73 4.93
CA VAL A 30 -2.10 -2.46 4.61
C VAL A 30 -3.01 -3.50 5.28
N GLY A 31 -4.21 -3.07 5.70
CA GLY A 31 -5.22 -3.94 6.29
C GLY A 31 -4.98 -4.18 7.78
N THR A 32 -4.57 -5.39 8.17
CA THR A 32 -4.47 -5.82 9.59
C THR A 32 -3.55 -4.92 10.44
N GLN A 33 -2.56 -4.28 9.84
CA GLN A 33 -1.63 -3.38 10.54
C GLN A 33 -2.10 -1.90 10.53
N GLY A 34 -3.26 -1.62 9.93
CA GLY A 34 -3.91 -0.31 9.95
C GLY A 34 -3.57 0.62 8.77
N GLY A 35 -2.70 0.22 7.84
CA GLY A 35 -2.45 0.99 6.62
C GLY A 35 -3.68 1.01 5.71
N ASN A 36 -4.09 2.21 5.27
CA ASN A 36 -5.19 2.38 4.31
C ASN A 36 -4.64 2.35 2.87
N ALA A 37 -5.23 1.53 2.00
CA ALA A 37 -4.75 1.35 0.63
C ALA A 37 -4.77 2.66 -0.18
N SER A 38 -5.88 3.40 -0.14
CA SER A 38 -6.06 4.65 -0.89
C SER A 38 -5.07 5.74 -0.45
N GLU A 39 -4.90 5.94 0.86
CA GLU A 39 -3.99 6.94 1.43
C GLU A 39 -2.52 6.63 1.10
N VAL A 40 -2.16 5.35 1.13
CA VAL A 40 -0.79 4.88 0.87
C VAL A 40 -0.41 5.07 -0.59
N ILE A 41 -1.34 4.81 -1.51
CA ILE A 41 -1.17 5.08 -2.94
C ILE A 41 -1.09 6.59 -3.18
N SER A 42 -2.00 7.39 -2.61
CA SER A 42 -1.98 8.85 -2.77
C SER A 42 -0.72 9.50 -2.19
N SER A 43 -0.09 8.85 -1.22
CA SER A 43 1.19 9.29 -0.63
C SER A 43 2.41 9.01 -1.53
N GLY A 44 2.25 8.28 -2.63
CA GLY A 44 3.29 8.04 -3.62
C GLY A 44 3.87 6.62 -3.62
N THR A 45 3.16 5.65 -3.06
CA THR A 45 3.50 4.23 -3.16
C THR A 45 3.23 3.69 -4.56
N ASN A 46 4.07 2.77 -5.05
CA ASN A 46 3.82 2.08 -6.31
C ASN A 46 3.17 0.70 -6.11
N TYR A 47 3.55 0.00 -5.04
CA TYR A 47 3.06 -1.34 -4.76
C TYR A 47 2.71 -1.51 -3.29
N LEU A 48 1.51 -2.03 -3.02
CA LEU A 48 1.11 -2.46 -1.68
C LEU A 48 1.57 -3.89 -1.44
N ILE A 49 2.06 -4.18 -0.24
CA ILE A 49 2.37 -5.56 0.18
C ILE A 49 1.36 -5.96 1.26
N VAL A 50 0.49 -6.91 0.89
CA VAL A 50 -0.61 -7.38 1.75
C VAL A 50 -0.49 -8.88 1.96
N GLY A 51 -0.50 -9.30 3.23
CA GLY A 51 -0.37 -10.71 3.62
C GLY A 51 -1.62 -11.22 4.30
N ARG A 52 -1.61 -11.27 5.65
CA ARG A 52 -2.67 -11.82 6.51
C ARG A 52 -4.09 -11.36 6.14
N THR A 53 -4.26 -10.12 5.72
CA THR A 53 -5.56 -9.58 5.31
C THR A 53 -6.16 -10.37 4.15
N ILE A 54 -5.36 -10.79 3.16
CA ILE A 54 -5.80 -11.63 2.04
C ILE A 54 -5.76 -13.11 2.44
N LEU A 55 -4.61 -13.57 2.97
CA LEU A 55 -4.36 -15.00 3.18
C LEU A 55 -5.26 -15.63 4.25
N ASN A 56 -5.70 -14.87 5.24
CA ASN A 56 -6.57 -15.37 6.31
C ASN A 56 -8.05 -15.03 6.09
N ALA A 57 -8.41 -14.43 4.95
CA ALA A 57 -9.79 -14.12 4.63
C ALA A 57 -10.58 -15.40 4.32
N LYS A 58 -11.90 -15.39 4.61
CA LYS A 58 -12.81 -16.46 4.19
C LYS A 58 -12.88 -16.60 2.66
N LYS A 59 -12.70 -15.47 1.95
CA LYS A 59 -12.67 -15.37 0.50
C LYS A 59 -11.50 -14.47 0.05
N PRO A 60 -10.31 -15.04 -0.12
CA PRO A 60 -9.09 -14.27 -0.42
C PRO A 60 -9.17 -13.47 -1.73
N ASP A 61 -9.88 -14.00 -2.73
CA ASP A 61 -10.13 -13.38 -4.03
C ASP A 61 -10.99 -12.11 -3.92
N ASP A 62 -12.09 -12.18 -3.18
CA ASP A 62 -12.96 -11.02 -2.93
C ASP A 62 -12.18 -9.91 -2.20
N VAL A 63 -11.44 -10.24 -1.15
CA VAL A 63 -10.65 -9.25 -0.38
C VAL A 63 -9.52 -8.65 -1.20
N ALA A 64 -8.84 -9.44 -2.03
CA ALA A 64 -7.82 -8.92 -2.93
C ALA A 64 -8.41 -7.91 -3.93
N LYS A 65 -9.61 -8.20 -4.46
CA LYS A 65 -10.32 -7.31 -5.38
C LYS A 65 -10.79 -6.03 -4.70
N GLU A 66 -11.32 -6.10 -3.49
CA GLU A 66 -11.68 -4.92 -2.69
C GLU A 66 -10.47 -4.00 -2.45
N LEU A 67 -9.35 -4.57 -2.02
CA LEU A 67 -8.11 -3.81 -1.82
C LEU A 67 -7.60 -3.17 -3.10
N GLN A 68 -7.70 -3.86 -4.24
CA GLN A 68 -7.36 -3.30 -5.54
C GLN A 68 -8.27 -2.11 -5.88
N LEU A 69 -9.58 -2.25 -5.69
CA LEU A 69 -10.56 -1.18 -5.97
C LEU A 69 -10.30 0.04 -5.07
N ASP A 70 -10.06 -0.17 -3.78
CA ASP A 70 -9.71 0.90 -2.83
C ASP A 70 -8.42 1.63 -3.22
N SER A 71 -7.44 0.88 -3.75
CA SER A 71 -6.14 1.42 -4.19
C SER A 71 -6.25 2.33 -5.42
N LEU A 72 -7.29 2.16 -6.24
CA LEU A 72 -7.44 2.91 -7.48
C LEU A 72 -7.93 4.34 -7.23
N GLY A 73 -8.56 4.62 -6.08
CA GLY A 73 -9.17 5.92 -5.80
C GLY A 73 -10.27 6.31 -6.79
N LYS A 74 -11.12 7.27 -6.43
CA LYS A 74 -12.01 7.96 -7.39
C LYS A 74 -11.25 9.06 -8.11
#